data_AF-A0A7J5BXB9-F1
#
_entry.id   AF-A0A7J5BXB9-F1
#
_cell.length_a   1.000
_cell.length_b   1.000
_cell.length_c   1.000
_cell.angle_alpha   90.00
_cell.angle_beta   90.00
_cell.angle_gamma   90.00
#
_symmetry.space_group_name_H-M   'P 1'
#
loop_
_entity.id
_entity.type
_entity.pdbx_description
1 polymer ?
#
loop_
_entity_poly.entity_id
_entity_poly.type
_entity_poly.pdbx_seq_one_letter_code
_entity_poly.pdbx_strand_id
1 'polypeptide(L)'
;MRIDRYLPHRNLVTEHLYEGSGPDGDNFQTLTVPRALIVDKVMIVRDKDGVETTSTCQVAVPLNYLCTPGSEITLWAGTEHERRTKVIAAARAEYSAATPNHATLYCE
;
A
#
# COMPACT_ATOMS: atom_id res chain seq x y z
N MET A 1 20.50 -3.88 -8.11
CA MET A 1 19.54 -4.97 -8.43
C MET A 1 18.15 -4.34 -8.57
N ARG A 2 17.46 -4.48 -9.70
CA ARG A 2 16.16 -3.79 -9.92
C ARG A 2 15.08 -4.44 -9.03
N ILE A 3 14.39 -3.63 -8.21
CA ILE A 3 13.14 -3.97 -7.47
C ILE A 3 12.15 -4.72 -8.37
N ASP A 4 12.16 -4.35 -9.64
CA ASP A 4 11.29 -4.83 -10.70
C ASP A 4 11.22 -6.36 -10.86
N ARG A 5 12.17 -7.15 -10.37
CA ARG A 5 12.12 -8.60 -10.60
C ARG A 5 11.16 -9.34 -9.66
N TYR A 6 10.83 -8.77 -8.50
CA TYR A 6 10.07 -9.48 -7.44
C TYR A 6 8.65 -8.95 -7.21
N LEU A 7 8.29 -7.81 -7.80
CA LEU A 7 6.95 -7.23 -7.76
C LEU A 7 6.23 -7.50 -9.09
N PRO A 8 5.35 -8.53 -9.17
CA PRO A 8 4.83 -9.01 -10.45
C PRO A 8 3.74 -8.11 -11.05
N HIS A 9 2.95 -7.42 -10.24
CA HIS A 9 1.83 -6.60 -10.69
C HIS A 9 2.35 -5.26 -11.22
N ARG A 10 1.88 -4.83 -12.39
CA ARG A 10 2.35 -3.60 -13.07
C ARG A 10 1.21 -2.63 -13.24
N ASN A 11 1.34 -1.41 -12.71
CA ASN A 11 0.32 -0.35 -12.80
C ASN A 11 -1.08 -0.79 -12.30
N LEU A 12 -1.15 -1.77 -11.40
CA LEU A 12 -2.40 -2.28 -10.83
C LEU A 12 -2.71 -1.73 -9.43
N VAL A 13 -1.82 -0.89 -8.90
CA VAL A 13 -2.01 -0.24 -7.60
C VAL A 13 -1.93 1.26 -7.80
N THR A 14 -2.93 1.96 -7.27
CA THR A 14 -2.96 3.42 -7.22
C THR A 14 -3.11 3.84 -5.78
N GLU A 15 -2.22 4.71 -5.31
CA GLU A 15 -2.25 5.25 -3.96
C GLU A 15 -2.98 6.59 -3.96
N HIS A 16 -3.82 6.79 -2.96
CA HIS A 16 -4.49 8.05 -2.65
C HIS A 16 -3.94 8.53 -1.30
N LEU A 17 -2.85 9.27 -1.37
CA LEU A 17 -2.11 9.79 -0.22
C LEU A 17 -2.92 10.89 0.44
N TYR A 18 -3.23 10.74 1.72
CA TYR A 18 -3.98 11.73 2.47
C TYR A 18 -3.13 12.99 2.73
N GLU A 19 -3.53 14.14 2.18
CA GLU A 19 -2.86 15.43 2.33
C GLU A 19 -3.50 16.31 3.43
N GLY A 20 -4.61 15.87 4.01
CA GLY A 20 -5.35 16.58 5.06
C GLY A 20 -6.76 16.96 4.66
N SER A 21 -7.57 17.36 5.65
CA SER A 21 -8.95 17.82 5.42
C SER A 21 -9.01 19.32 5.19
N GLY A 22 -9.75 19.73 4.15
CA GLY A 22 -10.14 21.11 3.88
C GLY A 22 -11.65 21.33 4.05
N PRO A 23 -12.14 22.55 3.76
CA PRO A 23 -13.57 22.86 3.79
C PRO A 23 -14.43 21.96 2.88
N ASP A 24 -13.82 21.45 1.82
CA ASP A 24 -14.46 20.59 0.81
C ASP A 24 -14.29 19.08 1.08
N GLY A 25 -13.74 18.71 2.23
CA GLY A 25 -13.48 17.32 2.63
C GLY A 25 -12.01 16.93 2.57
N ASP A 26 -11.76 15.63 2.53
CA ASP A 26 -10.41 15.06 2.57
C ASP A 26 -9.72 15.19 1.22
N ASN A 27 -8.50 15.75 1.23
CA ASN A 27 -7.68 15.90 0.05
C ASN A 27 -6.73 14.71 -0.09
N PHE A 28 -6.65 14.19 -1.31
CA PHE A 28 -5.78 13.07 -1.63
C PHE A 28 -4.93 13.36 -2.86
N GLN A 29 -3.62 13.14 -2.74
CA GLN A 29 -2.73 13.07 -3.89
C GLN A 29 -2.75 11.65 -4.47
N THR A 30 -3.02 11.53 -5.76
CA THR A 30 -3.09 10.22 -6.43
C THR A 30 -1.79 9.87 -7.14
N LEU A 31 -1.23 8.70 -6.87
CA LEU A 31 0.00 8.19 -7.48
C LEU A 31 -0.19 6.76 -8.00
N THR A 32 0.11 6.52 -9.28
CA THR A 32 0.17 5.15 -9.81
C THR A 32 1.48 4.48 -9.40
N VAL A 33 1.38 3.31 -8.78
CA VAL A 33 2.54 2.50 -8.41
C VAL A 33 2.97 1.67 -9.62
N PRO A 34 4.20 1.83 -10.14
CA PRO A 34 4.63 1.18 -11.37
C PRO A 34 4.69 -0.34 -11.21
N ARG A 35 5.09 -0.81 -10.03
CA ARG A 35 5.17 -2.24 -9.70
C ARG A 35 4.80 -2.52 -8.26
N ALA A 36 4.00 -3.56 -8.03
CA ALA A 36 3.58 -3.99 -6.71
C ALA A 36 3.45 -5.52 -6.61
N LEU A 37 3.33 -6.03 -5.38
CA LEU A 37 2.86 -7.38 -5.09
C LEU A 37 1.57 -7.24 -4.27
N ILE A 38 0.44 -7.69 -4.81
CA ILE A 38 -0.85 -7.73 -4.12
C ILE A 38 -1.01 -9.13 -3.56
N VAL A 39 -1.32 -9.23 -2.26
CA VAL A 39 -1.55 -10.50 -1.56
C VAL A 39 -2.85 -10.42 -0.79
N ASP A 40 -3.85 -11.19 -1.24
CA ASP A 40 -5.14 -11.30 -0.58
C ASP A 40 -5.03 -12.32 0.55
N LYS A 41 -4.58 -11.85 1.72
CA LYS A 41 -4.37 -12.66 2.91
C LYS A 41 -4.85 -11.92 4.15
N VAL A 42 -5.73 -12.59 4.89
CA VAL A 42 -6.21 -12.11 6.19
C VAL A 42 -5.17 -12.36 7.28
N MET A 43 -4.88 -11.34 8.09
CA MET A 43 -4.04 -11.46 9.28
C MET A 43 -4.32 -10.37 10.32
N ILE A 44 -3.91 -10.62 11.57
CA ILE A 44 -3.95 -9.62 12.64
C ILE A 44 -2.70 -8.74 12.53
N VAL A 45 -2.90 -7.43 12.55
CA VAL A 45 -1.85 -6.41 12.61
C VAL A 45 -2.16 -5.40 13.72
N ARG A 46 -1.19 -4.56 14.09
CA ARG A 46 -1.45 -3.41 14.95
C ARG A 46 -1.60 -2.17 14.10
N ASP A 47 -2.63 -1.38 14.37
CA ASP A 47 -2.84 -0.10 13.71
C ASP A 47 -1.90 0.99 14.26
N LYS A 48 -2.08 2.22 13.78
CA LYS A 48 -1.32 3.40 14.21
C LYS A 48 -1.45 3.71 15.72
N ASP A 49 -2.54 3.30 16.35
CA ASP A 49 -2.84 3.53 17.76
C ASP A 49 -2.40 2.33 18.64
N GLY A 50 -1.80 1.29 18.03
CA GLY A 50 -1.33 0.08 18.69
C GLY A 50 -2.43 -0.95 18.95
N VAL A 51 -3.64 -0.74 18.43
CA VAL A 51 -4.78 -1.63 18.59
C VAL A 51 -4.69 -2.77 17.58
N GLU A 52 -4.99 -3.99 18.02
CA GLU A 52 -5.07 -5.14 17.11
C GLU A 52 -6.27 -4.99 16.18
N THR A 53 -5.99 -5.02 14.88
CA THR A 53 -6.98 -4.92 13.80
C THR A 53 -6.73 -6.00 12.76
N THR A 54 -7.73 -6.27 11.93
CA THR A 54 -7.67 -7.28 10.87
C THR A 54 -7.28 -6.61 9.57
N SER A 55 -6.15 -7.02 9.01
CA SER A 55 -5.82 -6.74 7.62
C SER A 55 -6.39 -7.84 6.73
N THR A 56 -7.07 -7.48 5.65
CA THR A 56 -7.64 -8.41 4.66
C THR A 56 -6.75 -8.61 3.45
N CYS A 57 -5.85 -7.66 3.18
CA CYS A 57 -4.85 -7.78 2.12
C CYS A 57 -3.56 -6.99 2.43
N GLN A 58 -2.49 -7.40 1.76
CA GLN A 58 -1.17 -6.77 1.85
C GLN A 58 -0.69 -6.32 0.48
N VAL A 59 0.00 -5.19 0.44
CA VAL A 59 0.65 -4.71 -0.77
C VAL A 59 2.10 -4.41 -0.51
N ALA A 60 2.99 -5.11 -1.21
CA ALA A 60 4.40 -4.71 -1.25
C ALA A 60 4.64 -3.72 -2.39
N VAL A 61 5.21 -2.57 -2.07
CA VAL A 61 5.50 -1.46 -2.99
C VAL A 61 6.95 -0.98 -2.83
N PRO A 62 7.54 -0.30 -3.82
CA PRO A 62 8.85 0.32 -3.65
C PRO A 62 8.82 1.36 -2.52
N LEU A 63 9.93 1.58 -1.80
CA LEU A 63 9.95 2.44 -0.60
C LEU A 63 9.49 3.90 -0.83
N ASN A 64 9.59 4.42 -2.04
CA ASN A 64 9.13 5.77 -2.38
C ASN A 64 7.60 5.88 -2.52
N TYR A 65 6.89 4.75 -2.43
CA TYR A 65 5.43 4.61 -2.39
C TYR A 65 4.96 4.18 -0.99
N LEU A 66 5.73 4.51 0.05
CA LEU A 66 5.29 4.24 1.42
C LEU A 66 4.12 5.18 1.78
N CYS A 67 2.91 4.62 1.82
CA CYS A 67 1.72 5.30 2.31
C CYS A 67 1.67 5.36 3.83
N THR A 68 1.13 6.45 4.37
CA THR A 68 0.79 6.55 5.80
C THR A 68 -0.55 5.88 6.09
N PRO A 69 -0.76 5.31 7.29
CA PRO A 69 -2.07 4.87 7.74
C PRO A 69 -3.11 5.98 7.58
N GLY A 70 -4.31 5.63 7.12
CA GLY A 70 -5.34 6.59 6.75
C GLY A 70 -5.43 6.87 5.25
N SER A 71 -4.34 6.67 4.51
CA SER A 71 -4.35 6.72 3.04
C SER A 71 -5.22 5.59 2.47
N GLU A 72 -5.70 5.77 1.25
CA GLU A 72 -6.47 4.76 0.54
C GLU A 72 -5.67 4.23 -0.64
N ILE A 73 -5.93 3.00 -1.02
CA ILE A 73 -5.32 2.41 -2.20
C ILE A 73 -6.40 1.76 -3.06
N THR A 74 -6.26 1.91 -4.36
CA THR A 74 -7.01 1.16 -5.35
C THR A 74 -6.16 -0.03 -5.79
N LEU A 75 -6.69 -1.23 -5.60
CA LEU A 75 -6.11 -2.49 -6.03
C LEU A 75 -6.73 -2.93 -7.35
N TRP A 76 -5.96 -3.64 -8.15
CA TRP A 76 -6.40 -4.16 -9.45
C TRP A 76 -6.97 -3.08 -10.37
N ALA A 77 -6.36 -1.89 -10.33
CA ALA A 77 -6.81 -0.71 -11.06
C ALA A 77 -6.95 -0.99 -12.57
N GLY A 78 -8.07 -0.57 -13.16
CA GLY A 78 -8.39 -0.78 -14.57
C GLY A 78 -8.81 -2.20 -14.94
N THR A 79 -9.12 -3.07 -13.96
CA THR A 79 -9.61 -4.44 -14.19
C THR A 79 -11.02 -4.63 -13.60
N GLU A 80 -11.67 -5.75 -13.91
CA GLU A 80 -12.98 -6.10 -13.32
C GLU A 80 -12.94 -6.36 -11.80
N HIS A 81 -11.75 -6.54 -11.23
CA HIS A 81 -11.53 -6.76 -9.80
C HIS A 81 -11.09 -5.50 -9.06
N GLU A 82 -11.20 -4.34 -9.70
CA GLU A 82 -10.85 -3.05 -9.11
C GLU A 82 -11.61 -2.85 -7.80
N ARG A 83 -10.87 -2.51 -6.74
CA ARG A 83 -11.44 -2.19 -5.43
C ARG A 83 -10.59 -1.22 -4.67
N ARG A 84 -11.23 -0.39 -3.85
CA ARG A 84 -10.59 0.57 -2.95
C ARG A 84 -10.57 0.02 -1.53
N THR A 85 -9.45 0.19 -0.83
CA THR A 85 -9.25 -0.23 0.56
C THR A 85 -8.39 0.81 1.28
N LYS A 86 -8.43 0.82 2.60
CA LYS A 86 -7.71 1.76 3.44
C LYS A 86 -6.45 1.13 4.03
N VAL A 87 -5.36 1.90 4.07
CA VAL A 87 -4.13 1.50 4.74
C VAL A 87 -4.32 1.67 6.24
N ILE A 88 -4.22 0.57 6.98
CA ILE A 88 -4.34 0.54 8.45
C ILE A 88 -2.97 0.51 9.14
N ALA A 89 -1.97 -0.06 8.48
CA ALA A 89 -0.59 -0.09 8.95
C ALA A 89 0.38 -0.15 7.77
N ALA A 90 1.63 0.26 8.00
CA ALA A 90 2.70 0.13 7.03
C ALA A 90 4.01 -0.28 7.72
N ALA A 91 4.78 -1.14 7.07
CA ALA A 91 6.09 -1.58 7.55
C ALA A 91 7.16 -1.35 6.46
N ARG A 92 8.35 -0.95 6.90
CA ARG A 92 9.53 -0.84 6.02
C ARG A 92 10.36 -2.11 6.13
N ALA A 93 10.69 -2.70 4.99
CA ALA A 93 11.62 -3.81 4.88
C ALA A 93 12.91 -3.32 4.22
N GLU A 94 13.95 -3.09 5.02
CA GLU A 94 15.26 -2.62 4.56
C GLU A 94 16.31 -3.73 4.71
N TYR A 95 17.02 -4.01 3.62
CA TYR A 95 18.02 -5.07 3.52
C TYR A 95 19.36 -4.49 3.04
N SER A 96 20.47 -5.11 3.45
CA SER A 96 21.80 -4.52 3.31
C SER A 96 22.48 -4.68 1.95
N ALA A 97 22.05 -5.59 1.05
CA ALA A 97 22.79 -5.76 -0.22
C ALA A 97 22.07 -6.48 -1.38
N ALA A 98 21.32 -7.56 -1.13
CA ALA A 98 20.81 -8.42 -2.21
C ALA A 98 19.29 -8.32 -2.43
N THR A 99 18.54 -8.12 -1.35
CA THR A 99 17.08 -8.05 -1.42
C THR A 99 16.67 -6.60 -1.65
N PRO A 100 15.82 -6.32 -2.64
CA PRO A 100 15.34 -4.96 -2.83
C PRO A 100 14.47 -4.50 -1.65
N ASN A 101 14.75 -3.29 -1.17
CA ASN A 101 13.96 -2.67 -0.11
C ASN A 101 12.54 -2.39 -0.60
N HIS A 102 11.56 -2.61 0.26
CA HIS A 102 10.16 -2.37 -0.05
C HIS A 102 9.40 -1.92 1.19
N ALA A 103 8.25 -1.31 0.97
CA ALA A 103 7.25 -1.11 2.00
C ALA A 103 6.17 -2.19 1.87
N THR A 104 5.67 -2.67 3.00
CA THR A 104 4.47 -3.50 3.06
C THR A 104 3.35 -2.68 3.66
N LEU A 105 2.30 -2.46 2.88
CA LEU A 105 1.06 -1.83 3.29
C LEU A 105 0.09 -2.92 3.73
N TYR A 106 -0.52 -2.75 4.89
CA TYR A 106 -1.59 -3.60 5.41
C TYR A 106 -2.90 -2.86 5.26
N CYS A 107 -3.89 -3.53 4.69
CA CYS A 107 -5.15 -2.90 4.31
C CYS A 107 -6.36 -3.67 4.87
N GLU A 108 -7.47 -2.97 5.11
CA GLU A 108 -8.75 -3.50 5.65
C GLU A 108 -9.81 -3.76 4.59
#